data_AF-A0A838JVD4-F1
#
_entry.id   AF-A0A838JVD4-F1
#
_cell.length_a   1.000
_cell.length_b   1.000
_cell.length_c   1.000
_cell.angle_alpha   90.00
_cell.angle_beta   90.00
_cell.angle_gamma   90.00
#
_symmetry.space_group_name_H-M   'P 1'
#
loop_
_entity.id
_entity.type
_entity.pdbx_description
1 polymer ?
#
loop_
_entity_poly.entity_id
_entity_poly.type
_entity_poly.pdbx_seq_one_letter_code
_entity_poly.pdbx_strand_id
1 'polypeptide(L)'
;MGLDHPEDGYVRQVARGVGVSSAGQGVGRFLGYATHVAVAWMHGPAQLGFYALGITVVQVASILSQLGMDNAVVRYVAHHGAGGDTARIRGTILQSLAVTLALSLALSVLLFAGAGYLAEDVFGKPFLATMFRAFALSVPFLTFMSMALWATQGFGTLKYAAFVGQVARPLANLVLLVLFYLLGVQILGAVAAYVLSMALGAALALVSLRRVFPGLLAGKAEYEGRELSAASAPMIVANVTQYSNLWTAVVVLGVFEPVPTVGVYSAAARTAALSTLVLIAFGGVFSPLAAGLYGQGRLGELGRLYGDVSRWAFTGALAFFLVTALLARDVMLF
;
A
#
# COMPACT_ATOMS: atom_id res chain seq x y z
N MET A 1 10.66 -12.09 -43.38
CA MET A 1 10.06 -12.89 -42.28
C MET A 1 10.87 -12.60 -41.05
N GLY A 2 10.44 -11.62 -40.25
CA GLY A 2 11.09 -11.29 -38.98
C GLY A 2 10.78 -12.39 -37.97
N LEU A 3 11.82 -12.94 -37.36
CA LEU A 3 11.68 -13.88 -36.27
C LEU A 3 11.20 -13.08 -35.06
N ASP A 4 9.90 -13.14 -34.75
CA ASP A 4 9.37 -12.68 -33.46
C ASP A 4 10.00 -13.58 -32.39
N HIS A 5 11.04 -13.06 -31.74
CA HIS A 5 11.66 -13.76 -30.62
C HIS A 5 10.63 -13.79 -29.47
N PRO A 6 10.38 -14.95 -28.83
CA PRO A 6 9.44 -15.07 -27.71
C PRO A 6 9.78 -14.14 -26.53
N GLU A 7 11.02 -13.62 -26.48
CA GLU A 7 11.49 -12.62 -25.53
C GLU A 7 10.80 -11.24 -25.69
N ASP A 8 10.43 -10.84 -26.92
CA ASP A 8 9.80 -9.53 -27.19
C ASP A 8 8.38 -9.45 -26.64
N GLY A 9 7.65 -10.58 -26.66
CA GLY A 9 6.31 -10.70 -26.07
C GLY A 9 6.34 -10.55 -24.54
N TYR A 10 7.33 -11.18 -23.90
CA TYR A 10 7.52 -11.12 -22.44
C TYR A 10 7.91 -9.71 -21.98
N VAL A 11 8.88 -9.08 -22.65
CA VAL A 11 9.30 -7.70 -22.34
C VAL A 11 8.14 -6.72 -22.50
N ARG A 12 7.31 -6.86 -23.55
CA ARG A 12 6.14 -6.00 -23.76
C ARG A 12 5.06 -6.20 -22.70
N GLN A 13 4.85 -7.44 -22.25
CA GLN A 13 3.90 -7.75 -21.18
C GLN A 13 4.35 -7.16 -19.83
N VAL A 14 5.64 -7.29 -19.49
CA VAL A 14 6.24 -6.69 -18.29
C VAL A 14 6.17 -5.17 -18.35
N ALA A 15 6.54 -4.55 -19.47
CA ALA A 15 6.48 -3.11 -19.67
C ALA A 15 5.07 -2.54 -19.48
N ARG A 16 4.05 -3.21 -20.05
CA ARG A 16 2.65 -2.82 -19.89
C ARG A 16 2.18 -2.98 -18.44
N GLY A 17 2.61 -4.05 -17.76
CA GLY A 17 2.33 -4.28 -16.34
C GLY A 17 2.90 -3.19 -15.44
N VAL A 18 4.16 -2.81 -15.67
CA VAL A 18 4.85 -1.73 -14.94
C VAL A 18 4.16 -0.39 -15.20
N GLY A 19 3.85 -0.05 -16.44
CA GLY A 19 3.16 1.21 -16.78
C GLY A 19 1.79 1.34 -16.09
N VAL A 20 0.99 0.28 -16.08
CA VAL A 20 -0.32 0.25 -15.39
C VAL A 20 -0.15 0.38 -13.87
N SER A 21 0.85 -0.30 -13.29
CA SER A 21 1.16 -0.20 -11.86
C SER A 21 1.59 1.22 -11.47
N SER A 22 2.48 1.83 -12.25
CA SER A 22 2.96 3.19 -12.05
C SER A 22 1.84 4.23 -12.14
N ALA A 23 0.98 4.13 -13.16
CA ALA A 23 -0.19 5.00 -13.30
C ALA A 23 -1.16 4.83 -12.12
N GLY A 24 -1.42 3.59 -11.70
CA GLY A 24 -2.23 3.27 -10.52
C GLY A 24 -1.67 3.92 -9.26
N GLN A 25 -0.38 3.75 -8.98
CA GLN A 25 0.29 4.38 -7.83
C GLN A 25 0.18 5.91 -7.86
N GLY A 26 0.27 6.52 -9.05
CA GLY A 26 0.09 7.95 -9.23
C GLY A 26 -1.30 8.43 -8.79
N VAL A 27 -2.34 7.78 -9.33
CA VAL A 27 -3.73 8.04 -8.96
C VAL A 27 -3.96 7.81 -7.47
N GLY A 28 -3.44 6.71 -6.91
CA GLY A 28 -3.62 6.37 -5.51
C GLY A 28 -3.00 7.37 -4.54
N ARG A 29 -1.80 7.87 -4.86
CA ARG A 29 -1.17 8.94 -4.06
C ARG A 29 -1.94 10.24 -4.15
N PHE A 30 -2.44 10.61 -5.33
CA PHE A 30 -3.28 11.78 -5.49
C PHE A 30 -4.58 11.66 -4.69
N LEU A 31 -5.30 10.54 -4.79
CA LEU A 31 -6.53 10.28 -4.02
C LEU A 31 -6.27 10.25 -2.51
N GLY A 32 -5.15 9.64 -2.10
CA GLY A 32 -4.71 9.64 -0.70
C GLY A 32 -4.45 11.07 -0.22
N TYR A 33 -3.73 11.87 -0.98
CA TYR A 33 -3.50 13.29 -0.66
C TYR A 33 -4.82 14.06 -0.57
N ALA A 34 -5.70 13.92 -1.57
CA ALA A 34 -7.02 14.54 -1.59
C ALA A 34 -7.86 14.18 -0.37
N THR A 35 -7.80 12.92 0.09
CA THR A 35 -8.48 12.48 1.32
C THR A 35 -7.95 13.24 2.54
N HIS A 36 -6.63 13.37 2.67
CA HIS A 36 -6.03 14.08 3.81
C HIS A 36 -6.36 15.58 3.79
N VAL A 37 -6.31 16.22 2.62
CA VAL A 37 -6.73 17.62 2.45
C VAL A 37 -8.20 17.78 2.80
N ALA A 38 -9.07 16.87 2.32
CA ALA A 38 -10.48 16.87 2.64
C ALA A 38 -10.72 16.77 4.15
N VAL A 39 -10.05 15.85 4.85
CA VAL A 39 -10.13 15.75 6.33
C VAL A 39 -9.67 17.04 7.00
N ALA A 40 -8.56 17.62 6.55
CA ALA A 40 -8.02 18.86 7.11
C ALA A 40 -8.99 20.03 6.98
N TRP A 41 -9.59 20.21 5.80
CA TRP A 41 -10.50 21.32 5.51
C TRP A 41 -11.88 21.13 6.13
N MET A 42 -12.41 19.90 6.13
CA MET A 42 -13.76 19.60 6.63
C MET A 42 -13.82 19.51 8.16
N HIS A 43 -12.77 18.96 8.78
CA HIS A 43 -12.75 18.68 10.22
C HIS A 43 -11.67 19.43 11.01
N GLY A 44 -10.71 20.06 10.34
CA GLY A 44 -9.62 20.81 10.95
C GLY A 44 -8.33 20.00 11.15
N PRO A 45 -7.20 20.69 11.37
CA PRO A 45 -5.86 20.08 11.45
C PRO A 45 -5.68 19.14 12.65
N ALA A 46 -6.34 19.40 13.78
CA ALA A 46 -6.32 18.50 14.93
C ALA A 46 -6.95 17.13 14.59
N GLN A 47 -8.04 17.12 13.83
CA GLN A 47 -8.74 15.89 13.47
C GLN A 47 -7.98 15.11 12.40
N LEU A 48 -7.28 15.81 11.50
CA LEU A 48 -6.29 15.19 10.62
C LEU A 48 -5.21 14.45 11.40
N GLY A 49 -4.69 15.05 12.48
CA GLY A 49 -3.68 14.42 13.34
C GLY A 49 -4.18 13.12 13.98
N PHE A 50 -5.39 13.12 14.55
CA PHE A 50 -6.00 11.90 15.10
C PHE A 50 -6.28 10.84 14.02
N TYR A 51 -6.79 11.25 12.86
CA TYR A 51 -7.03 10.37 11.72
C TYR A 51 -5.74 9.74 11.21
N ALA A 52 -4.66 10.53 11.11
CA ALA A 52 -3.34 10.06 10.70
C ALA A 52 -2.77 9.04 11.71
N LEU A 53 -2.84 9.32 13.02
CA LEU A 53 -2.41 8.38 14.05
C LEU A 53 -3.20 7.07 14.00
N GLY A 54 -4.53 7.14 13.82
CA GLY A 54 -5.38 5.98 13.67
C GLY A 54 -5.02 5.10 12.47
N ILE A 55 -4.83 5.71 11.30
CA ILE A 55 -4.35 5.02 10.10
C ILE A 55 -2.98 4.38 10.34
N THR A 56 -2.07 5.11 10.98
CA THR A 56 -0.73 4.60 11.27
C THR A 56 -0.81 3.32 12.09
N VAL A 57 -1.57 3.31 13.19
CA VAL A 57 -1.74 2.12 14.05
C VAL A 57 -2.35 0.94 13.28
N VAL A 58 -3.28 1.19 12.37
CA VAL A 58 -3.84 0.14 11.49
C VAL A 58 -2.77 -0.44 10.56
N GLN A 59 -1.92 0.42 9.98
CA GLN A 59 -0.81 -0.03 9.11
C GLN A 59 0.20 -0.85 9.89
N VAL A 60 0.58 -0.41 11.09
CA VAL A 60 1.43 -1.17 12.02
C VAL A 60 0.89 -2.57 12.23
N ALA A 61 -0.37 -2.64 12.69
CA ALA A 61 -1.01 -3.90 13.01
C ALA A 61 -1.08 -4.81 11.79
N SER A 62 -1.39 -4.26 10.60
CA SER A 62 -1.45 -5.03 9.37
C SER A 62 -0.09 -5.58 8.93
N ILE A 63 0.98 -4.79 9.03
CA ILE A 63 2.34 -5.25 8.69
C ILE A 63 2.76 -6.38 9.63
N LEU A 64 2.54 -6.21 10.94
CA LEU A 64 2.82 -7.24 11.94
C LEU A 64 1.98 -8.50 11.69
N SER A 65 0.74 -8.36 11.24
CA SER A 65 -0.14 -9.50 10.90
C SER A 65 0.33 -10.29 9.69
N GLN A 66 1.06 -9.66 8.77
CA GLN A 66 1.48 -10.31 7.52
C GLN A 66 2.68 -11.23 7.72
N LEU A 67 3.49 -11.05 8.77
CA LEU A 67 4.66 -11.86 9.09
C LEU A 67 5.56 -12.21 7.88
N GLY A 68 5.74 -11.29 6.93
CA GLY A 68 6.57 -11.52 5.73
C GLY A 68 5.98 -12.48 4.70
N MET A 69 4.72 -12.91 4.87
CA MET A 69 4.02 -13.81 3.94
C MET A 69 3.67 -13.14 2.61
N ASP A 70 3.65 -11.80 2.55
CA ASP A 70 3.43 -11.01 1.35
C ASP A 70 4.40 -11.36 0.21
N ASN A 71 5.68 -11.52 0.54
CA ASN A 71 6.69 -11.89 -0.41
C ASN A 71 6.75 -13.40 -0.64
N ALA A 72 6.55 -14.20 0.42
CA ALA A 72 6.50 -15.65 0.32
C ALA A 72 5.38 -16.09 -0.65
N VAL A 73 4.17 -15.54 -0.52
CA VAL A 73 3.05 -15.91 -1.41
C VAL A 73 3.39 -15.60 -2.87
N VAL A 74 4.00 -14.44 -3.16
CA VAL A 74 4.35 -14.03 -4.53
C VAL A 74 5.36 -15.02 -5.11
N ARG A 75 6.41 -15.34 -4.34
CA ARG A 75 7.49 -16.24 -4.76
C ARG A 75 6.99 -17.66 -4.99
N TYR A 76 6.27 -18.25 -4.03
CA TYR A 76 5.81 -19.63 -4.11
C TYR A 76 4.70 -19.81 -5.15
N VAL A 77 3.76 -18.88 -5.27
CA VAL A 77 2.74 -18.92 -6.34
C VAL A 77 3.39 -18.83 -7.72
N ALA A 78 4.39 -17.97 -7.92
CA ALA A 78 5.12 -17.90 -9.18
C ALA A 78 5.89 -19.19 -9.49
N HIS A 79 6.55 -19.76 -8.47
CA HIS A 79 7.33 -20.99 -8.59
C HIS A 79 6.45 -22.20 -8.95
N HIS A 80 5.38 -22.45 -8.20
CA HIS A 80 4.47 -23.56 -8.47
C HIS A 80 3.62 -23.33 -9.73
N GLY A 81 3.36 -22.05 -10.08
CA GLY A 81 2.72 -21.67 -11.34
C GLY A 81 3.50 -22.13 -12.57
N ALA A 82 4.82 -22.02 -12.53
CA ALA A 82 5.69 -22.53 -13.60
C ALA A 82 5.67 -24.07 -13.71
N GLY A 83 5.40 -24.77 -12.60
CA GLY A 83 5.30 -26.23 -12.54
C GLY A 83 3.90 -26.80 -12.78
N GLY A 84 2.87 -25.95 -12.92
CA GLY A 84 1.47 -26.38 -13.11
C GLY A 84 0.81 -27.02 -11.87
N ASP A 85 1.43 -26.91 -10.69
CA ASP A 85 0.94 -27.55 -9.46
C ASP A 85 -0.14 -26.67 -8.78
N THR A 86 -1.36 -26.83 -9.26
CA THR A 86 -2.53 -26.08 -8.75
C THR A 86 -2.88 -26.38 -7.29
N ALA A 87 -2.52 -27.56 -6.77
CA ALA A 87 -2.82 -27.95 -5.39
C ALA A 87 -1.93 -27.22 -4.39
N ARG A 88 -0.63 -27.08 -4.71
CA ARG A 88 0.32 -26.30 -3.90
C ARG A 88 0.06 -24.80 -3.97
N ILE A 89 -0.23 -24.26 -5.16
CA ILE A 89 -0.63 -22.85 -5.31
C ILE A 89 -1.81 -22.53 -4.38
N ARG A 90 -2.84 -23.39 -4.39
CA ARG A 90 -4.01 -23.22 -3.53
C ARG A 90 -3.66 -23.31 -2.05
N GLY A 91 -2.85 -24.30 -1.65
CA GLY A 91 -2.39 -24.45 -0.27
C GLY A 91 -1.63 -23.23 0.23
N THR A 92 -0.68 -22.71 -0.56
CA THR A 92 0.05 -21.48 -0.26
C THR A 92 -0.89 -20.29 -0.07
N ILE A 93 -1.80 -20.04 -1.02
CA ILE A 93 -2.73 -18.90 -0.95
C ILE A 93 -3.65 -19.00 0.28
N LEU A 94 -4.26 -20.18 0.50
CA LEU A 94 -5.17 -20.38 1.63
C LEU A 94 -4.43 -20.30 2.98
N GLN A 95 -3.22 -20.86 3.07
CA GLN A 95 -2.42 -20.79 4.28
C GLN A 95 -2.01 -19.36 4.59
N SER A 96 -1.52 -18.61 3.61
CA SER A 96 -1.15 -17.21 3.81
C SER A 96 -2.37 -16.38 4.21
N LEU A 97 -3.52 -16.55 3.55
CA LEU A 97 -4.75 -15.86 3.94
C LEU A 97 -5.23 -16.24 5.34
N ALA A 98 -5.22 -17.52 5.70
CA ALA A 98 -5.70 -17.99 6.99
C ALA A 98 -4.81 -17.51 8.15
N VAL A 99 -3.49 -17.64 8.01
CA VAL A 99 -2.54 -17.22 9.05
C VAL A 99 -2.58 -15.71 9.23
N THR A 100 -2.49 -14.94 8.14
CA THR A 100 -2.51 -13.47 8.23
C THR A 100 -3.85 -12.94 8.72
N LEU A 101 -4.98 -13.56 8.34
CA LEU A 101 -6.29 -13.18 8.85
C LEU A 101 -6.42 -13.49 10.35
N ALA A 102 -6.00 -14.67 10.80
CA ALA A 102 -6.03 -15.04 12.21
C ALA A 102 -5.19 -14.07 13.07
N LEU A 103 -3.97 -13.74 12.62
CA LEU A 103 -3.11 -12.77 13.29
C LEU A 103 -3.69 -11.37 13.28
N SER A 104 -4.29 -10.96 12.16
CA SER A 104 -4.94 -9.64 12.07
C SER A 104 -6.17 -9.51 12.95
N LEU A 105 -6.93 -10.59 13.15
CA LEU A 105 -8.03 -10.63 14.09
C LEU A 105 -7.52 -10.56 15.53
N ALA A 106 -6.46 -11.32 15.87
CA ALA A 106 -5.84 -11.26 17.18
C ALA A 106 -5.29 -9.85 17.49
N LEU A 107 -4.58 -9.24 16.55
CA LEU A 107 -4.05 -7.87 16.70
C LEU A 107 -5.16 -6.82 16.70
N SER A 108 -6.24 -7.01 15.95
CA SER A 108 -7.43 -6.15 16.00
C SER A 108 -8.08 -6.18 17.38
N VAL A 109 -8.25 -7.38 17.97
CA VAL A 109 -8.82 -7.53 19.31
C VAL A 109 -7.89 -6.93 20.36
N LEU A 110 -6.58 -7.17 20.25
CA LEU A 110 -5.58 -6.59 21.14
C LEU A 110 -5.58 -5.06 21.07
N LEU A 111 -5.66 -4.50 19.86
CA LEU A 111 -5.74 -3.06 19.65
C LEU A 111 -7.04 -2.48 20.20
N PHE A 112 -8.17 -3.16 20.01
CA PHE A 112 -9.46 -2.70 20.52
C PHE A 112 -9.48 -2.67 22.06
N ALA A 113 -8.97 -3.73 22.70
CA ALA A 113 -8.89 -3.85 24.15
C ALA A 113 -7.84 -2.88 24.73
N GLY A 114 -6.68 -2.77 24.09
CA GLY A 114 -5.58 -1.89 24.48
C GLY A 114 -5.74 -0.42 24.08
N ALA A 115 -6.81 -0.06 23.38
CA ALA A 115 -7.01 1.30 22.85
C ALA A 115 -7.00 2.38 23.95
N GLY A 116 -7.52 2.08 25.14
CA GLY A 116 -7.51 3.00 26.29
C GLY A 116 -6.09 3.27 26.76
N TYR A 117 -5.33 2.22 27.06
CA TYR A 117 -3.92 2.31 27.46
C TYR A 117 -3.08 3.06 26.41
N LEU A 118 -3.27 2.74 25.12
CA LEU A 118 -2.55 3.41 24.05
C LEU A 118 -2.89 4.91 24.01
N ALA A 119 -4.17 5.25 24.08
CA ALA A 119 -4.62 6.62 24.02
C ALA A 119 -4.18 7.45 25.23
N GLU A 120 -4.31 6.91 26.44
CA GLU A 120 -4.10 7.64 27.69
C GLU A 120 -2.64 7.61 28.14
N ASP A 121 -2.03 6.43 28.24
CA ASP A 121 -0.69 6.26 28.81
C ASP A 121 0.43 6.49 27.79
N VAL A 122 0.23 6.09 26.53
CA VAL A 122 1.26 6.22 25.48
C VAL A 122 1.17 7.56 24.77
N PHE A 123 -0.04 7.95 24.35
CA PHE A 123 -0.25 9.16 23.54
C PHE A 123 -0.70 10.37 24.36
N GLY A 124 -1.18 10.21 25.60
CA GLY A 124 -1.68 11.31 26.44
C GLY A 124 -2.92 12.01 25.86
N LYS A 125 -3.73 11.31 25.07
CA LYS A 125 -4.81 11.84 24.23
C LYS A 125 -6.06 10.94 24.31
N PRO A 126 -6.96 11.13 25.31
CA PRO A 126 -8.09 10.24 25.57
C PRO A 126 -9.07 10.05 24.39
N PHE A 127 -9.26 11.10 23.57
CA PHE A 127 -10.11 11.03 22.37
C PHE A 127 -9.66 9.93 21.38
N LEU A 128 -8.38 9.57 21.42
CA LEU A 128 -7.79 8.56 20.55
C LEU A 128 -8.28 7.15 20.87
N ALA A 129 -8.80 6.89 22.07
CA ALA A 129 -9.30 5.57 22.45
C ALA A 129 -10.47 5.14 21.57
N THR A 130 -11.44 6.05 21.35
CA THR A 130 -12.60 5.80 20.49
C THR A 130 -12.16 5.64 19.03
N MET A 131 -11.22 6.47 18.57
CA MET A 131 -10.66 6.36 17.22
C MET A 131 -9.97 5.01 17.01
N PHE A 132 -9.08 4.59 17.91
CA PHE A 132 -8.37 3.32 17.81
C PHE A 132 -9.31 2.12 17.84
N ARG A 133 -10.35 2.14 18.68
CA ARG A 133 -11.39 1.09 18.67
C ARG A 133 -12.09 0.98 17.32
N ALA A 134 -12.49 2.12 16.74
CA ALA A 134 -13.13 2.14 15.43
C ALA A 134 -12.17 1.71 14.30
N PHE A 135 -10.92 2.17 14.34
CA PHE A 135 -9.89 1.80 13.38
C PHE A 135 -9.46 0.33 13.49
N ALA A 136 -9.49 -0.28 14.68
CA ALA A 136 -9.15 -1.68 14.88
C ALA A 136 -9.96 -2.59 13.95
N LEU A 137 -11.25 -2.29 13.76
CA LEU A 137 -12.14 -3.02 12.84
C LEU A 137 -11.64 -3.07 11.39
N SER A 138 -10.81 -2.11 10.96
CA SER A 138 -10.24 -2.08 9.62
C SER A 138 -9.03 -2.98 9.43
N VAL A 139 -8.36 -3.41 10.52
CA VAL A 139 -7.13 -4.21 10.46
C VAL A 139 -7.34 -5.53 9.71
N PRO A 140 -8.38 -6.34 9.99
CA PRO A 140 -8.59 -7.60 9.27
C PRO A 140 -8.89 -7.38 7.78
N PHE A 141 -9.67 -6.34 7.45
CA PHE A 141 -9.99 -6.01 6.06
C PHE A 141 -8.76 -5.55 5.27
N LEU A 142 -7.94 -4.68 5.85
CA LEU A 142 -6.70 -4.23 5.22
C LEU A 142 -5.73 -5.38 4.99
N THR A 143 -5.51 -6.22 6.01
CA THR A 143 -4.58 -7.35 5.91
C THR A 143 -5.06 -8.35 4.89
N PHE A 144 -6.34 -8.72 4.92
CA PHE A 144 -6.92 -9.64 3.95
C PHE A 144 -6.83 -9.09 2.51
N MET A 145 -7.22 -7.83 2.30
CA MET A 145 -7.12 -7.17 1.00
C MET A 145 -5.68 -7.22 0.48
N SER A 146 -4.71 -6.82 1.30
CA SER A 146 -3.30 -6.77 0.92
C SER A 146 -2.78 -8.16 0.56
N MET A 147 -3.05 -9.15 1.40
CA MET A 147 -2.63 -10.54 1.20
C MET A 147 -3.23 -11.15 -0.07
N ALA A 148 -4.52 -10.90 -0.34
CA ALA A 148 -5.17 -11.34 -1.57
C ALA A 148 -4.57 -10.68 -2.82
N LEU A 149 -4.24 -9.39 -2.76
CA LEU A 149 -3.58 -8.69 -3.86
C LEU A 149 -2.15 -9.21 -4.07
N TRP A 150 -1.38 -9.48 -3.02
CA TRP A 150 -0.07 -10.13 -3.13
C TRP A 150 -0.18 -11.51 -3.79
N ALA A 151 -1.16 -12.32 -3.41
CA ALA A 151 -1.43 -13.59 -4.07
C ALA A 151 -1.71 -13.42 -5.57
N THR A 152 -2.48 -12.40 -5.99
CA THR A 152 -2.68 -12.12 -7.43
C THR A 152 -1.40 -11.74 -8.16
N GLN A 153 -0.49 -11.03 -7.50
CA GLN A 153 0.80 -10.64 -8.07
C GLN A 153 1.73 -11.83 -8.30
N GLY A 154 1.61 -12.91 -7.51
CA GLY A 154 2.32 -14.17 -7.76
C GLY A 154 2.02 -14.80 -9.12
N PHE A 155 0.90 -14.46 -9.75
CA PHE A 155 0.56 -14.87 -11.12
C PHE A 155 1.08 -13.90 -12.19
N GLY A 156 1.94 -12.93 -11.82
CA GLY A 156 2.53 -11.96 -12.75
C GLY A 156 1.58 -10.81 -13.16
N THR A 157 0.45 -10.63 -12.47
CA THR A 157 -0.51 -9.55 -12.78
C THR A 157 -0.51 -8.45 -11.72
N LEU A 158 -0.04 -7.26 -12.10
CA LEU A 158 -0.08 -6.06 -11.26
C LEU A 158 -1.40 -5.27 -11.38
N LYS A 159 -2.26 -5.63 -12.35
CA LYS A 159 -3.49 -4.89 -12.69
C LYS A 159 -4.44 -4.79 -11.49
N TYR A 160 -4.60 -5.87 -10.74
CA TYR A 160 -5.53 -5.92 -9.62
C TYR A 160 -5.02 -5.11 -8.42
N ALA A 161 -3.72 -5.18 -8.13
CA ALA A 161 -3.11 -4.36 -7.10
C ALA A 161 -3.22 -2.86 -7.41
N ALA A 162 -2.98 -2.48 -8.67
CA ALA A 162 -3.16 -1.11 -9.15
C ALA A 162 -4.63 -0.67 -9.05
N PHE A 163 -5.56 -1.45 -9.59
CA PHE A 163 -6.97 -1.07 -9.62
C PHE A 163 -7.61 -1.06 -8.23
N VAL A 164 -7.51 -2.16 -7.46
CA VAL A 164 -8.18 -2.28 -6.16
C VAL A 164 -7.49 -1.44 -5.10
N GLY A 165 -6.17 -1.59 -4.98
CA GLY A 165 -5.38 -0.98 -3.91
C GLY A 165 -5.12 0.51 -4.12
N GLN A 166 -4.90 0.93 -5.37
CA GLN A 166 -4.51 2.32 -5.68
C GLN A 166 -5.65 3.17 -6.25
N VAL A 167 -6.72 2.58 -6.80
CA VAL A 167 -7.81 3.37 -7.40
C VAL A 167 -9.12 3.19 -6.65
N ALA A 168 -9.70 1.98 -6.69
CA ALA A 168 -11.05 1.71 -6.20
C ALA A 168 -11.19 1.99 -4.69
N ARG A 169 -10.29 1.46 -3.86
CA ARG A 169 -10.34 1.66 -2.40
C ARG A 169 -10.09 3.13 -2.01
N PRO A 170 -9.01 3.82 -2.46
CA PRO A 170 -8.80 5.23 -2.13
C PRO A 170 -9.95 6.13 -2.62
N LEU A 171 -10.49 5.88 -3.81
CA LEU A 171 -11.63 6.62 -4.33
C LEU A 171 -12.88 6.40 -3.48
N ALA A 172 -13.18 5.15 -3.11
CA ALA A 172 -14.29 4.83 -2.23
C ALA A 172 -14.15 5.51 -0.87
N ASN A 173 -12.94 5.56 -0.29
CA ASN A 173 -12.68 6.28 0.95
C ASN A 173 -13.01 7.77 0.81
N LEU A 174 -12.53 8.43 -0.25
CA LEU A 174 -12.78 9.84 -0.49
C LEU A 174 -14.28 10.14 -0.71
N VAL A 175 -14.96 9.32 -1.50
CA VAL A 175 -16.40 9.49 -1.76
C VAL A 175 -17.21 9.30 -0.49
N LEU A 176 -16.93 8.26 0.29
CA LEU A 176 -17.62 7.99 1.56
C LEU A 176 -17.31 9.06 2.62
N LEU A 177 -16.09 9.57 2.66
CA LEU A 177 -15.68 10.68 3.53
C LEU A 177 -16.56 11.90 3.27
N VAL A 178 -16.65 12.33 2.00
CA VAL A 178 -17.47 13.48 1.59
C VAL A 178 -18.94 13.22 1.89
N LEU A 179 -19.44 12.02 1.60
CA LEU A 179 -20.82 11.65 1.88
C LEU A 179 -21.16 11.75 3.38
N PHE A 180 -20.34 11.18 4.26
CA PHE A 180 -20.59 11.25 5.70
C PHE A 180 -20.46 12.66 6.26
N TYR A 181 -19.56 13.46 5.72
CA TYR A 181 -19.47 14.87 6.07
C TYR A 181 -20.75 15.64 5.71
N LEU A 182 -21.30 15.43 4.50
CA LEU A 182 -22.55 16.06 4.07
C LEU A 182 -23.77 15.60 4.89
N LEU A 183 -23.73 14.38 5.44
CA LEU A 183 -24.73 13.85 6.37
C LEU A 183 -24.57 14.41 7.80
N GLY A 184 -23.59 15.29 8.03
CA GLY A 184 -23.33 15.90 9.35
C GLY A 184 -22.69 14.94 10.35
N VAL A 185 -22.17 13.79 9.90
CA VAL A 185 -21.45 12.88 10.79
C VAL A 185 -20.09 13.52 11.11
N GLN A 186 -19.77 13.61 12.40
CA GLN A 186 -18.49 14.13 12.89
C GLN A 186 -17.32 13.25 12.42
N ILE A 187 -16.10 13.46 12.94
CA ILE A 187 -14.88 12.74 12.50
C ILE A 187 -14.99 11.19 12.50
N LEU A 188 -15.89 10.61 13.29
CA LEU A 188 -16.21 9.18 13.23
C LEU A 188 -16.72 8.73 11.85
N GLY A 189 -17.37 9.62 11.09
CA GLY A 189 -17.75 9.40 9.69
C GLY A 189 -16.53 9.19 8.79
N ALA A 190 -15.45 9.93 9.00
CA ALA A 190 -14.20 9.72 8.26
C ALA A 190 -13.57 8.35 8.58
N VAL A 191 -13.66 7.91 9.84
CA VAL A 191 -13.20 6.57 10.25
C VAL A 191 -14.09 5.48 9.64
N ALA A 192 -15.41 5.68 9.65
CA ALA A 192 -16.34 4.77 9.01
C ALA A 192 -16.10 4.67 7.50
N ALA A 193 -15.84 5.79 6.81
CA ALA A 193 -15.44 5.82 5.40
C ALA A 193 -14.19 4.96 5.16
N TYR A 194 -13.19 5.08 6.04
CA TYR A 194 -11.97 4.29 5.96
C TYR A 194 -12.26 2.80 6.13
N VAL A 195 -12.99 2.39 7.18
CA VAL A 195 -13.33 0.99 7.45
C VAL A 195 -14.15 0.39 6.30
N LEU A 196 -15.18 1.10 5.82
CA LEU A 196 -16.04 0.64 4.72
C LEU A 196 -15.27 0.55 3.40
N SER A 197 -14.38 1.50 3.12
CA SER A 197 -13.52 1.43 1.94
C SER A 197 -12.59 0.22 1.97
N MET A 198 -12.10 -0.18 3.16
CA MET A 198 -11.30 -1.38 3.34
C MET A 198 -12.11 -2.65 3.15
N ALA A 199 -13.34 -2.70 3.68
CA ALA A 199 -14.24 -3.82 3.47
C ALA A 199 -14.58 -4.00 1.98
N LEU A 200 -14.85 -2.91 1.26
CA LEU A 200 -15.03 -2.92 -0.19
C LEU A 200 -13.77 -3.40 -0.91
N GLY A 201 -12.60 -2.88 -0.52
CA GLY A 201 -11.30 -3.30 -1.07
C GLY A 201 -11.05 -4.79 -0.87
N ALA A 202 -11.34 -5.33 0.31
CA ALA A 202 -11.24 -6.75 0.62
C ALA A 202 -12.17 -7.61 -0.26
N ALA A 203 -13.43 -7.17 -0.45
CA ALA A 203 -14.37 -7.84 -1.34
C ALA A 203 -13.88 -7.84 -2.80
N LEU A 204 -13.42 -6.70 -3.31
CA LEU A 204 -12.86 -6.58 -4.66
C LEU A 204 -11.59 -7.40 -4.84
N ALA A 205 -10.72 -7.46 -3.82
CA ALA A 205 -9.52 -8.29 -3.83
C ALA A 205 -9.86 -9.79 -3.86
N LEU A 206 -10.88 -10.23 -3.12
CA LEU A 206 -11.37 -11.61 -3.19
C LEU A 206 -11.93 -11.96 -4.57
N VAL A 207 -12.75 -11.08 -5.16
CA VAL A 207 -13.26 -11.26 -6.53
C VAL A 207 -12.11 -11.33 -7.53
N SER A 208 -11.11 -10.45 -7.39
CA SER A 208 -9.92 -10.43 -8.24
C SER A 208 -9.12 -11.73 -8.12
N LEU A 209 -8.92 -12.23 -6.90
CA LEU A 209 -8.22 -13.48 -6.64
C LEU A 209 -8.96 -14.68 -7.24
N ARG A 210 -10.29 -14.74 -7.10
CA ARG A 210 -11.12 -15.79 -7.73
C ARG A 210 -11.09 -15.72 -9.26
N ARG A 211 -10.94 -14.54 -9.86
CA ARG A 211 -10.79 -14.39 -11.32
C ARG A 211 -9.43 -14.87 -11.81
N VAL A 212 -8.37 -14.64 -11.04
CA VAL A 212 -7.00 -15.10 -11.39
C VAL A 212 -6.85 -16.59 -11.14
N PHE A 213 -7.45 -17.10 -10.05
CA PHE A 213 -7.40 -18.50 -9.67
C PHE A 213 -8.82 -19.04 -9.38
N PRO A 214 -9.58 -19.43 -10.41
CA PRO A 214 -10.94 -19.98 -10.26
C PRO A 214 -11.01 -21.22 -9.36
N GLY A 215 -9.93 -22.02 -9.32
CA GLY A 215 -9.78 -23.20 -8.45
C GLY A 215 -9.64 -22.90 -6.96
N LEU A 216 -9.74 -21.63 -6.53
CA LEU A 216 -9.62 -21.25 -5.11
C LEU A 216 -10.65 -21.98 -4.24
N LEU A 217 -11.90 -22.10 -4.71
CA LEU A 217 -13.00 -22.69 -3.95
C LEU A 217 -13.19 -24.20 -4.16
N ALA A 218 -12.65 -24.76 -5.25
CA ALA A 218 -12.83 -26.15 -5.63
C ALA A 218 -11.48 -26.78 -5.98
N GLY A 219 -11.01 -27.72 -5.13
CA GLY A 219 -9.76 -28.45 -5.35
C GLY A 219 -9.25 -29.15 -4.09
N LYS A 220 -8.15 -29.89 -4.21
CA LYS A 220 -7.32 -30.34 -3.07
C LYS A 220 -6.26 -29.28 -2.80
N ALA A 221 -5.91 -29.07 -1.54
CA ALA A 221 -4.85 -28.13 -1.14
C ALA A 221 -3.71 -28.93 -0.51
N GLU A 222 -2.48 -28.72 -0.99
CA GLU A 222 -1.27 -29.26 -0.37
C GLU A 222 -0.55 -28.14 0.37
N TYR A 223 -0.32 -28.35 1.68
CA TYR A 223 0.22 -27.32 2.56
C TYR A 223 1.71 -27.54 2.81
N GLU A 224 2.54 -26.59 2.39
CA GLU A 224 3.99 -26.60 2.61
C GLU A 224 4.40 -25.63 3.71
N GLY A 225 3.82 -25.80 4.91
CA GLY A 225 3.94 -24.79 5.96
C GLY A 225 5.35 -24.55 6.50
N ARG A 226 6.23 -25.55 6.45
CA ARG A 226 7.61 -25.43 6.95
C ARG A 226 8.48 -24.57 6.04
N GLU A 227 8.38 -24.74 4.73
CA GLU A 227 9.14 -23.95 3.76
C GLU A 227 8.64 -22.51 3.68
N LEU A 228 7.31 -22.31 3.74
CA LEU A 228 6.70 -20.98 3.78
C LEU A 228 7.16 -20.18 5.01
N SER A 229 7.20 -20.83 6.18
CA SER A 229 7.63 -20.19 7.43
C SER A 229 9.12 -19.82 7.43
N ALA A 230 9.98 -20.69 6.91
CA ALA A 230 11.41 -20.45 6.79
C ALA A 230 11.73 -19.30 5.82
N ALA A 231 10.99 -19.19 4.71
CA ALA A 231 11.13 -18.08 3.76
C ALA A 231 10.63 -16.75 4.33
N SER A 232 9.60 -16.78 5.19
CA SER A 232 8.97 -15.56 5.71
C SER A 232 9.78 -14.90 6.84
N ALA A 233 10.50 -15.68 7.65
CA ALA A 233 11.28 -15.18 8.79
C ALA A 233 12.28 -14.03 8.47
N PRO A 234 13.17 -14.14 7.47
CA PRO A 234 14.06 -13.03 7.13
C PRO A 234 13.32 -11.83 6.53
N MET A 235 12.17 -12.06 5.91
CA MET A 235 11.38 -11.01 5.25
C MET A 235 10.61 -10.16 6.24
N ILE A 236 10.27 -10.69 7.42
CA ILE A 236 9.70 -9.90 8.52
C ILE A 236 10.63 -8.74 8.87
N VAL A 237 11.92 -9.01 9.06
CA VAL A 237 12.91 -7.99 9.44
C VAL A 237 13.06 -6.93 8.35
N ALA A 238 13.09 -7.37 7.08
CA ALA A 238 13.16 -6.46 5.94
C ALA A 238 11.91 -5.55 5.87
N ASN A 239 10.71 -6.12 5.97
CA ASN A 239 9.45 -5.38 5.91
C ASN A 239 9.29 -4.43 7.10
N VAL A 240 9.56 -4.89 8.32
CA VAL A 240 9.50 -4.03 9.51
C VAL A 240 10.46 -2.87 9.35
N THR A 241 11.71 -3.10 8.93
CA THR A 241 12.69 -2.03 8.72
C THR A 241 12.24 -1.05 7.63
N GLN A 242 11.80 -1.55 6.48
CA GLN A 242 11.37 -0.74 5.34
C GLN A 242 10.17 0.12 5.69
N TYR A 243 9.14 -0.47 6.29
CA TYR A 243 7.96 0.29 6.64
C TYR A 243 8.24 1.22 7.82
N SER A 244 8.98 0.82 8.86
CA SER A 244 9.23 1.63 10.07
C SER A 244 9.70 3.03 9.72
N ASN A 245 10.54 3.17 8.70
CA ASN A 245 11.01 4.48 8.22
C ASN A 245 9.85 5.47 7.93
N LEU A 246 8.69 4.98 7.47
CA LEU A 246 7.55 5.81 7.11
C LEU A 246 6.65 6.22 8.30
N TRP A 247 6.49 5.35 9.31
CA TRP A 247 5.56 5.58 10.44
C TRP A 247 6.27 6.00 11.73
N THR A 248 7.56 5.73 11.91
CA THR A 248 8.33 6.14 13.09
C THR A 248 8.17 7.63 13.36
N ALA A 249 8.30 8.47 12.33
CA ALA A 249 8.15 9.92 12.51
C ALA A 249 6.75 10.31 13.02
N VAL A 250 5.68 9.71 12.48
CA VAL A 250 4.30 9.99 12.91
C VAL A 250 4.04 9.48 14.34
N VAL A 251 4.60 8.31 14.71
CA VAL A 251 4.47 7.75 16.05
C VAL A 251 5.22 8.58 17.07
N VAL A 252 6.48 8.93 16.80
CA VAL A 252 7.32 9.76 17.67
C VAL A 252 6.65 11.12 17.89
N LEU A 253 6.20 11.78 16.81
CA LEU A 253 5.45 13.04 16.94
C LEU A 253 4.12 12.84 17.69
N GLY A 254 3.44 11.71 17.49
CA GLY A 254 2.22 11.39 18.24
C GLY A 254 2.44 11.34 19.76
N VAL A 255 3.57 10.78 20.20
CA VAL A 255 3.93 10.64 21.62
C VAL A 255 4.41 11.97 22.20
N PHE A 256 5.33 12.66 21.51
CA PHE A 256 6.03 13.81 22.08
C PHE A 256 5.42 15.17 21.74
N GLU A 257 4.67 15.29 20.64
CA GLU A 257 4.15 16.57 20.15
C GLU A 257 2.61 16.68 20.28
N PRO A 258 2.07 17.93 20.26
CA PRO A 258 0.65 18.18 20.16
C PRO A 258 0.05 17.63 18.86
N VAL A 259 -1.22 17.23 18.91
CA VAL A 259 -1.96 16.66 17.76
C VAL A 259 -1.95 17.55 16.51
N PRO A 260 -2.12 18.89 16.61
CA PRO A 260 -2.04 19.75 15.43
C PRO A 260 -0.69 19.65 14.71
N THR A 261 0.43 19.54 15.44
CA THR A 261 1.77 19.36 14.88
C THR A 261 1.87 18.06 14.08
N VAL A 262 1.29 16.97 14.59
CA VAL A 262 1.21 15.67 13.88
C VAL A 262 0.40 15.80 12.58
N GLY A 263 -0.68 16.58 12.61
CA GLY A 263 -1.50 16.90 11.44
C GLY A 263 -0.71 17.64 10.37
N VAL A 264 -0.01 18.72 10.75
CA VAL A 264 0.85 19.51 9.85
C VAL A 264 1.97 18.65 9.26
N TYR A 265 2.68 17.88 10.09
CA TYR A 265 3.72 16.97 9.61
C TYR A 265 3.16 15.95 8.61
N SER A 266 2.00 15.35 8.91
CA SER A 266 1.38 14.36 8.03
C SER A 266 0.98 14.96 6.68
N ALA A 267 0.51 16.21 6.65
CA ALA A 267 0.22 16.94 5.42
C ALA A 267 1.51 17.25 4.63
N ALA A 268 2.55 17.72 5.31
CA ALA A 268 3.85 18.02 4.70
C ALA A 268 4.51 16.76 4.11
N ALA A 269 4.56 15.65 4.88
CA ALA A 269 5.13 14.38 4.44
C ALA A 269 4.42 13.82 3.20
N ARG A 270 3.10 13.96 3.11
CA ARG A 270 2.32 13.52 1.94
C ARG A 270 2.52 14.43 0.73
N THR A 271 2.66 15.74 0.96
CA THR A 271 3.04 16.69 -0.10
C THR A 271 4.42 16.34 -0.65
N ALA A 272 5.38 16.07 0.22
CA ALA A 272 6.72 15.61 -0.18
C ALA A 272 6.67 14.28 -0.93
N ALA A 273 5.79 13.35 -0.54
CA ALA A 273 5.62 12.07 -1.23
C ALA A 273 5.16 12.22 -2.69
N LEU A 274 4.48 13.32 -3.08
CA LEU A 274 4.12 13.58 -4.47
C LEU A 274 5.35 13.78 -5.37
N SER A 275 6.49 14.24 -4.84
CA SER A 275 7.74 14.35 -5.60
C SER A 275 8.19 13.01 -6.20
N THR A 276 7.87 11.90 -5.52
CA THR A 276 8.24 10.56 -5.98
C THR A 276 7.40 10.11 -7.18
N LEU A 277 6.34 10.83 -7.56
CA LEU A 277 5.61 10.59 -8.82
C LEU A 277 6.49 10.85 -10.04
N VAL A 278 7.35 11.87 -9.97
CA VAL A 278 8.33 12.17 -11.02
C VAL A 278 9.24 10.97 -11.23
N LEU A 279 9.76 10.42 -10.13
CA LEU A 279 10.64 9.25 -10.17
C LEU A 279 9.92 8.01 -10.74
N ILE A 280 8.65 7.77 -10.36
CA ILE A 280 7.86 6.65 -10.87
C ILE A 280 7.61 6.78 -12.39
N ALA A 281 7.28 7.99 -12.87
CA ALA A 281 7.03 8.23 -14.29
C ALA A 281 8.26 7.90 -15.14
N PHE A 282 9.44 8.36 -14.71
CA PHE A 282 10.69 8.07 -15.41
C PHE A 282 11.13 6.61 -15.25
N GLY A 283 10.96 6.01 -14.06
CA GLY A 283 11.26 4.61 -13.83
C GLY A 283 10.45 3.66 -14.72
N GLY A 284 9.18 3.98 -14.97
CA GLY A 284 8.30 3.20 -15.86
C GLY A 284 8.75 3.19 -17.32
N VAL A 285 9.41 4.26 -17.79
CA VAL A 285 9.99 4.35 -19.14
C VAL A 285 11.38 3.72 -19.19
N PHE A 286 12.19 3.95 -18.14
CA PHE A 286 13.56 3.46 -18.04
C PHE A 286 13.61 1.92 -18.02
N SER A 287 12.78 1.27 -17.20
CA SER A 287 12.84 -0.18 -17.01
C SER A 287 12.74 -1.02 -18.30
N PRO A 288 11.75 -0.81 -19.20
CA PRO A 288 11.66 -1.58 -20.44
C PRO A 288 12.79 -1.26 -21.44
N LEU A 289 13.19 0.01 -21.55
CA LEU A 289 14.29 0.41 -22.43
C LEU A 289 15.64 -0.14 -21.95
N ALA A 290 15.86 -0.13 -20.63
CA ALA A 290 17.05 -0.68 -20.01
C ALA A 290 17.16 -2.19 -20.22
N ALA A 291 16.05 -2.92 -20.06
CA ALA A 291 16.01 -4.36 -20.31
C ALA A 291 16.36 -4.70 -21.77
N GLY A 292 15.81 -3.96 -22.73
CA GLY A 292 16.13 -4.14 -24.15
C GLY A 292 17.59 -3.86 -24.49
N LEU A 293 18.15 -2.74 -23.99
CA LEU A 293 19.55 -2.37 -24.23
C LEU A 293 20.53 -3.34 -23.55
N TYR A 294 20.19 -3.83 -22.36
CA TYR A 294 21.00 -4.82 -21.65
C TYR A 294 21.00 -6.17 -22.38
N GLY A 295 19.84 -6.66 -22.82
CA GLY A 295 19.73 -7.90 -23.59
C GLY A 295 20.50 -7.88 -24.91
N GLN A 296 20.62 -6.70 -25.53
CA GLN A 296 21.41 -6.48 -26.75
C GLN A 296 22.91 -6.26 -26.50
N GLY A 297 23.38 -6.28 -25.24
CA GLY A 297 24.77 -6.00 -24.88
C GLY A 297 25.21 -4.54 -25.10
N ARG A 298 24.28 -3.61 -25.34
CA ARG A 298 24.55 -2.19 -25.67
C ARG A 298 24.79 -1.34 -24.42
N LEU A 299 25.78 -1.73 -23.61
CA LEU A 299 26.06 -1.11 -22.30
C LEU A 299 26.39 0.40 -22.39
N GLY A 300 27.02 0.84 -23.48
CA GLY A 300 27.32 2.26 -23.69
C GLY A 300 26.06 3.12 -23.85
N GLU A 301 25.04 2.60 -24.53
CA GLU A 301 23.76 3.29 -24.68
C GLU A 301 22.91 3.19 -23.43
N LEU A 302 22.98 2.06 -22.73
CA LEU A 302 22.35 1.91 -21.41
C LEU A 302 22.88 2.96 -20.42
N GLY A 303 24.20 3.21 -20.43
CA GLY A 303 24.83 4.25 -19.60
C GLY A 303 24.34 5.66 -19.94
N ARG A 304 24.18 5.98 -21.24
CA ARG A 304 23.62 7.26 -21.69
C ARG A 304 22.15 7.41 -21.26
N LEU A 305 21.34 6.39 -21.50
CA LEU A 305 19.94 6.36 -21.08
C LEU A 305 19.81 6.58 -19.57
N TYR A 306 20.63 5.89 -18.76
CA TYR A 306 20.64 6.07 -17.31
C TYR A 306 21.00 7.50 -16.91
N GLY A 307 22.00 8.11 -17.56
CA GLY A 307 22.40 9.49 -17.32
C GLY A 307 21.31 10.50 -17.66
N ASP A 308 20.65 10.34 -18.81
CA ASP A 308 19.57 11.21 -19.26
C ASP A 308 18.34 11.10 -18.36
N VAL A 309 17.90 9.88 -18.06
CA VAL A 309 16.77 9.61 -17.15
C VAL A 309 17.05 10.16 -15.76
N SER A 310 18.27 9.97 -15.23
CA SER A 310 18.64 10.50 -13.90
C SER A 310 18.62 12.02 -13.87
N ARG A 311 19.13 12.68 -14.92
CA ARG A 311 19.09 14.15 -15.06
C ARG A 311 17.67 14.66 -15.15
N TRP A 312 16.81 14.03 -15.94
CA TRP A 312 15.41 14.43 -16.06
C TRP A 312 14.63 14.20 -14.76
N ALA A 313 14.83 13.06 -14.11
CA ALA A 313 14.22 12.77 -12.82
C ALA A 313 14.66 13.77 -11.75
N PHE A 314 15.95 14.10 -11.69
CA PHE A 314 16.48 15.12 -10.78
C PHE A 314 15.90 16.49 -11.08
N THR A 315 15.90 16.91 -12.35
CA THR A 315 15.40 18.24 -12.75
C THR A 315 13.91 18.38 -12.46
N GLY A 316 13.11 17.34 -12.73
CA GLY A 316 11.68 17.33 -12.42
C GLY A 316 11.41 17.33 -10.91
N ALA A 317 12.16 16.55 -10.14
CA ALA A 317 12.05 16.53 -8.68
C ALA A 317 12.48 17.87 -8.06
N LEU A 318 13.53 18.49 -8.59
CA LEU A 318 14.00 19.82 -8.16
C LEU A 318 12.97 20.90 -8.47
N ALA A 319 12.38 20.89 -9.66
CA ALA A 319 11.31 21.82 -10.01
C ALA A 319 10.12 21.69 -9.06
N PHE A 320 9.69 20.45 -8.78
CA PHE A 320 8.63 20.19 -7.81
C PHE A 320 9.00 20.69 -6.41
N PHE A 321 10.22 20.40 -5.96
CA PHE A 321 10.74 20.87 -4.67
C PHE A 321 10.70 22.40 -4.57
N LEU A 322 11.19 23.12 -5.57
CA LEU A 322 11.20 24.58 -5.59
C LEU A 322 9.78 25.16 -5.49
N VAL A 323 8.82 24.61 -6.24
CA VAL A 323 7.42 25.04 -6.17
C VAL A 323 6.86 24.81 -4.76
N THR A 324 7.08 23.62 -4.18
CA THR A 324 6.59 23.32 -2.83
C THR A 324 7.28 24.14 -1.74
N ALA A 325 8.55 24.49 -1.91
CA ALA A 325 9.30 25.31 -0.97
C ALA A 325 8.85 26.79 -1.02
N LEU A 326 8.60 27.31 -2.22
CA LEU A 326 8.11 28.67 -2.42
C LEU A 326 6.67 28.85 -1.92
N LEU A 327 5.81 27.88 -2.22
CA LEU A 327 4.41 27.86 -1.78
C LEU A 327 4.23 27.20 -0.41
N ALA A 328 5.31 26.98 0.36
CA ALA A 328 5.24 26.23 1.61
C ALA A 328 4.25 26.83 2.62
N ARG A 329 4.15 28.17 2.66
CA ARG A 329 3.15 28.86 3.50
C ARG A 329 1.74 28.60 2.99
N ASP A 330 1.48 28.76 1.70
CA ASP A 330 0.15 28.59 1.11
C ASP A 330 -0.33 27.14 1.12
N VAL A 331 0.58 26.19 0.90
CA VAL A 331 0.30 24.75 0.94
C VAL A 331 0.06 24.26 2.37
N MET A 332 0.60 24.95 3.38
CA MET A 332 0.38 24.62 4.80
C MET A 332 -0.67 25.50 5.49
N LEU A 333 -1.33 26.42 4.77
CA LEU A 333 -2.48 27.16 5.27
C LEU A 333 -3.70 26.22 5.29
N PHE A 334 -3.85 25.51 6.40
CA PHE A 334 -5.09 24.87 6.84
C PHE A 334 -5.35 25.22 8.31
#